data_AF-A0A268TSP8-F1
#
_entry.id   AF-A0A268TSP8-F1
#
_cell.length_a   1.000
_cell.length_b   1.000
_cell.length_c   1.000
_cell.angle_alpha   90.00
_cell.angle_beta   90.00
_cell.angle_gamma   90.00
#
_symmetry.space_group_name_H-M   'P 1'
#
loop_
_entity.id
_entity.type
_entity.pdbx_description
1 polymer ?
#
loop_
_entity_poly.entity_id
_entity_poly.type
_entity_poly.pdbx_seq_one_letter_code
_entity_poly.pdbx_strand_id
1 'polypeptide(L)' 'MKKNKKQTPIYRAFDKKGMKMATWAKAKGLSEKDVSIIRNMSFGQTQGKRGRAKELKELLIKENLWWGVA' A
#
# COMPACT_ATOMS: atom_id res chain seq x y z
N MET A 1 -26.63 -4.73 -0.23
CA MET A 1 -25.76 -3.81 -1.02
C MET A 1 -24.32 -4.30 -0.97
N LYS A 2 -23.77 -4.84 -2.07
CA LYS A 2 -22.32 -5.11 -2.17
C LYS A 2 -21.63 -3.74 -2.20
N LYS A 3 -21.02 -3.32 -1.08
CA LYS A 3 -20.19 -2.12 -1.01
C LYS A 3 -19.09 -2.29 -2.07
N ASN A 4 -19.19 -1.59 -3.20
CA ASN A 4 -18.10 -1.48 -4.16
C ASN A 4 -16.90 -0.93 -3.37
N LYS A 5 -16.00 -1.83 -2.93
CA LYS A 5 -14.73 -1.44 -2.32
C LYS A 5 -14.03 -0.64 -3.41
N LYS A 6 -14.04 0.69 -3.31
CA LYS A 6 -13.26 1.57 -4.19
C LYS A 6 -11.86 0.98 -4.24
N GLN A 7 -11.49 0.35 -5.36
CA GLN A 7 -10.16 -0.20 -5.55
C GLN A 7 -9.23 1.00 -5.55
N THR A 8 -8.47 1.16 -4.47
CA THR A 8 -7.52 2.27 -4.40
C THR A 8 -6.38 2.01 -5.38
N PRO A 9 -5.64 3.05 -5.81
CA PRO A 9 -4.54 2.89 -6.76
C PRO A 9 -3.51 1.83 -6.33
N ILE A 10 -3.31 1.64 -5.02
CA ILE A 10 -2.40 0.60 -4.51
C ILE A 10 -2.96 -0.82 -4.74
N TYR A 11 -4.26 -1.06 -4.60
CA TYR A 11 -4.82 -2.39 -4.89
C TYR A 11 -4.66 -2.75 -6.37
N ARG A 12 -4.76 -1.76 -7.28
CA ARG A 12 -4.46 -1.98 -8.70
C ARG A 12 -2.98 -2.29 -8.94
N ALA A 13 -2.07 -1.69 -8.17
CA ALA A 13 -0.64 -2.00 -8.22
C ALA A 13 -0.37 -3.48 -7.91
N PHE A 14 -0.95 -3.94 -6.82
CA PHE A 14 -0.85 -5.32 -6.35
C PHE A 14 -1.51 -6.30 -7.33
N ASP A 15 -2.69 -5.95 -7.84
CA ASP A 15 -3.45 -6.76 -8.79
C ASP A 15 -2.72 -6.91 -10.15
N LYS A 16 -2.12 -5.83 -10.66
CA LYS A 16 -1.26 -5.88 -11.86
C LYS A 16 -0.05 -6.80 -11.69
N LYS A 17 0.43 -6.99 -10.46
CA LYS A 17 1.50 -7.94 -10.12
C LYS A 17 0.99 -9.35 -9.78
N GLY A 18 -0.32 -9.60 -9.93
CA GLY A 18 -0.93 -10.90 -9.64
C GLY A 18 -0.89 -11.29 -8.16
N MET A 19 -0.77 -10.33 -7.24
CA MET A 19 -0.62 -10.62 -5.82
C MET A 19 -1.56 -9.78 -4.94
N LYS A 20 -1.93 -10.30 -3.76
CA LYS A 20 -2.72 -9.54 -2.79
C LYS A 20 -1.79 -8.76 -1.85
N MET A 21 -2.17 -7.52 -1.52
CA MET A 21 -1.43 -6.68 -0.55
C MET A 21 -1.21 -7.39 0.79
N ALA A 22 -2.20 -8.15 1.28
CA ALA A 22 -2.07 -8.90 2.53
C ALA A 22 -1.00 -10.00 2.45
N THR A 23 -0.94 -10.72 1.32
CA THR A 23 0.08 -11.76 1.07
C THR A 23 1.47 -11.15 1.01
N TRP A 24 1.60 -10.04 0.27
CA TRP A 24 2.84 -9.27 0.20
C TRP A 24 3.30 -8.80 1.59
N ALA A 25 2.39 -8.18 2.35
CA ALA A 25 2.70 -7.67 3.67
C ALA A 25 3.18 -8.78 4.62
N LYS A 26 2.52 -9.94 4.61
CA LYS A 26 2.94 -11.11 5.38
C LYS A 26 4.32 -11.60 4.97
N ALA A 27 4.60 -11.69 3.67
CA ALA A 27 5.92 -12.09 3.16
C ALA A 27 7.04 -11.11 3.55
N LYS A 28 6.69 -9.84 3.80
CA LYS A 28 7.62 -8.80 4.28
C LYS A 28 7.70 -8.69 5.79
N GLY A 29 6.97 -9.54 6.54
CA GLY A 29 6.92 -9.45 8.00
C GLY A 29 6.24 -8.17 8.51
N LEU A 30 5.40 -7.53 7.68
CA LEU A 30 4.69 -6.31 8.06
C LEU A 30 3.50 -6.63 8.96
N SER A 31 3.27 -5.75 9.92
CA SER A 31 2.15 -5.84 10.85
C SER A 31 0.83 -5.38 10.20
N GLU A 32 -0.31 -5.71 10.81
CA GLU A 32 -1.60 -5.16 10.39
C GLU A 32 -1.65 -3.63 10.48
N LYS A 33 -0.93 -3.04 11.43
CA LYS A 33 -0.78 -1.58 11.55
C LYS A 33 -0.09 -1.00 10.33
N ASP A 34 0.97 -1.66 9.83
CA ASP A 34 1.67 -1.23 8.62
C ASP A 34 0.75 -1.31 7.40
N VAL A 35 -0.04 -2.37 7.28
CA VAL A 35 -1.05 -2.50 6.21
C VAL A 35 -2.08 -1.37 6.27
N SER A 36 -2.51 -1.00 7.48
CA SER A 36 -3.41 0.14 7.69
C SER A 36 -2.78 1.46 7.24
N ILE A 37 -1.49 1.70 7.57
CA ILE A 37 -0.75 2.88 7.13
C ILE A 37 -0.65 2.94 5.60
N ILE A 38 -0.33 1.82 4.94
CA ILE A 38 -0.28 1.74 3.47
C ILE A 38 -1.63 2.09 2.85
N ARG A 39 -2.71 1.56 3.44
CA ARG A 39 -4.07 1.87 3.01
C ARG A 39 -4.38 3.35 3.16
N ASN A 40 -4.05 3.96 4.28
CA ASN A 40 -4.26 5.39 4.53
C ASN A 40 -3.44 6.26 3.56
N MET A 41 -2.21 5.85 3.24
CA MET A 41 -1.41 6.51 2.20
C MET A 41 -2.09 6.42 0.84
N SER A 42 -2.66 5.27 0.47
CA SER A 42 -3.36 5.10 -0.81
C SER A 42 -4.62 5.95 -0.94
N PHE A 43 -5.21 6.37 0.19
CA PHE A 43 -6.35 7.30 0.24
C PHE A 43 -5.93 8.77 0.36
N GLY A 44 -4.62 9.06 0.39
CA GLY A 44 -4.11 10.43 0.57
C GLY A 44 -4.24 10.98 1.99
N GLN A 45 -4.64 10.17 2.97
CA GLN A 45 -4.77 10.60 4.37
C GLN A 45 -3.41 10.86 5.04
N THR A 46 -2.35 10.23 4.53
CA THR A 46 -0.97 10.51 4.91
C THR A 46 -0.09 10.48 3.65
N GLN A 47 0.87 11.40 3.57
CA GLN A 47 1.74 11.50 2.39
C GLN A 47 2.96 10.57 2.43
N GLY A 48 3.18 9.86 3.55
CA GLY A 48 4.35 9.00 3.75
C GLY A 48 5.66 9.77 3.78
N LYS A 49 5.68 10.98 4.37
CA LYS A 49 6.87 11.86 4.41
C LYS A 49 7.81 11.60 5.59
N ARG A 50 7.35 10.96 6.67
CA ARG A 50 8.12 10.74 7.91
C ARG A 50 7.71 9.48 8.66
N GLY A 51 8.59 9.01 9.55
CA GLY A 51 8.39 7.85 10.41
C GLY A 51 8.10 6.56 9.64
N ARG A 52 7.33 5.66 10.25
CA ARG A 52 6.97 4.36 9.66
C ARG A 52 6.31 4.47 8.28
N ALA A 53 5.51 5.52 8.06
CA ALA A 53 4.87 5.75 6.77
C ALA A 53 5.88 6.04 5.64
N LYS A 54 7.02 6.69 5.95
CA LYS A 54 8.10 6.93 4.99
C LYS A 54 8.78 5.61 4.59
N GLU A 55 9.15 4.81 5.58
CA GLU A 55 9.78 3.50 5.35
C GLU A 55 8.90 2.60 4.47
N LEU A 56 7.59 2.55 4.76
CA LEU A 56 6.64 1.76 3.98
C LEU A 56 6.50 2.30 2.54
N LYS A 57 6.50 3.61 2.36
CA LYS A 57 6.44 4.23 1.03
C LYS A 57 7.69 3.90 0.22
N GLU A 58 8.87 4.01 0.81
CA GLU A 58 10.15 3.66 0.18
C GLU A 58 10.19 2.17 -0.21
N LEU A 59 9.71 1.28 0.67
CA LEU A 59 9.60 -0.14 0.37
C LEU A 59 8.67 -0.41 -0.83
N LEU A 60 7.52 0.27 -0.87
CA LEU A 60 6.57 0.15 -1.98
C LEU A 60 7.14 0.70 -3.30
N ILE A 61 7.89 1.80 -3.26
CA ILE A 61 8.58 2.36 -4.44
C ILE A 61 9.65 1.40 -4.95
N LYS A 62 10.49 0.87 -4.05
CA LYS A 62 11.55 -0.11 -4.40
C LYS A 62 10.98 -1.33 -5.10
N GLU A 63 9.79 -1.74 -4.73
CA GLU A 63 9.11 -2.89 -5.32
C GLU A 63 8.14 -2.53 -6.44
N ASN A 64 8.17 -1.31 -6.96
CA ASN A 64 7.31 -0.85 -8.04
C ASN A 64 5.81 -1.14 -7.76
N LEU A 65 5.39 -0.89 -6.52
CA LEU A 65 4.04 -1.04 -5.99
C LEU A 65 3.41 0.32 -5.63
N TRP A 66 4.14 1.42 -5.84
CA TRP A 66 3.71 2.78 -5.56
C TRP A 66 3.78 3.64 -6.83
N TRP A 67 2.63 4.13 -7.29
CA TRP A 67 2.50 4.90 -8.54
C TRP A 67 2.13 6.37 -8.31
N GLY A 68 2.44 6.92 -7.14
CA GLY A 68 2.17 8.31 -6.80
C GLY A 68 3.45 9.05 -6.48
N VAL A 69 3.98 9.79 -7.46
CA VAL A 69 5.22 10.62 -7.47
C VAL A 69 6.37 9.94 -8.22
N ALA A 70 6.43 10.20 -9.53
CA ALA A 70 7.61 10.86 -10.08
C ALA A 70 7.46 12.37 -9.81
#